data_AF-A0A836UHG7-F1
#
_entry.id   AF-A0A836UHG7-F1
#
_cell.length_a   1.000
_cell.length_b   1.000
_cell.length_c   1.000
_cell.angle_alpha   90.00
_cell.angle_beta   90.00
_cell.angle_gamma   90.00
#
_symmetry.space_group_name_H-M   'P 1'
#
loop_
_entity.id
_entity.type
_entity.pdbx_description
1 polymer ?
#
loop_
_entity_poly.entity_id
_entity_poly.type
_entity_poly.pdbx_seq_one_letter_code
_entity_poly.pdbx_strand_id
1 'polypeptide(L)' 'LLRHSFALAYIENGGDPFSLQRILGHTDQTTTSKYVNMARSNVKSQHSKYSPGERLG' A
#
# COMPACT_ATOMS: atom_id res chain seq x y z
N LEU A 1 -15.76 -1.61 -1.10
CA LEU A 1 -14.95 -1.55 0.15
C LEU A 1 -13.93 -2.70 0.23
N LEU A 2 -14.34 -3.97 0.03
CA LEU A 2 -13.43 -5.12 0.16
C LEU A 2 -12.25 -5.18 -0.84
N ARG A 3 -12.46 -4.85 -2.13
CA ARG A 3 -11.38 -4.86 -3.14
C ARG A 3 -10.26 -3.87 -2.84
N HIS A 4 -10.62 -2.69 -2.33
CA HIS A 4 -9.67 -1.62 -2.03
C HIS A 4 -8.84 -1.96 -0.78
N SER A 5 -9.48 -2.48 0.26
CA SER A 5 -8.80 -2.94 1.48
C SER A 5 -7.90 -4.16 1.21
N PHE A 6 -8.37 -5.11 0.38
CA PHE A 6 -7.57 -6.26 -0.04
C PHE A 6 -6.33 -5.82 -0.84
N ALA A 7 -6.51 -4.93 -1.81
CA ALA A 7 -5.42 -4.42 -2.63
C ALA A 7 -4.36 -3.68 -1.81
N LEU A 8 -4.79 -2.82 -0.87
CA LEU A 8 -3.88 -2.12 0.02
C LEU A 8 -3.12 -3.10 0.92
N ALA A 9 -3.82 -4.02 1.58
CA ALA A 9 -3.20 -5.01 2.46
C ALA A 9 -2.21 -5.90 1.71
N TYR A 10 -2.52 -6.33 0.49
CA TYR A 10 -1.63 -7.14 -0.32
C TYR A 10 -0.30 -6.43 -0.59
N ILE A 11 -0.33 -5.14 -0.96
CA ILE A 11 0.88 -4.34 -1.18
C ILE A 11 1.63 -4.05 0.13
N GLU A 12 0.91 -3.74 1.21
CA GLU A 12 1.52 -3.49 2.52
C GLU A 12 2.26 -4.72 3.08
N ASN A 13 1.78 -5.93 2.75
CA ASN A 13 2.44 -7.18 3.11
C ASN A 13 3.59 -7.56 2.14
N GLY A 14 4.00 -6.65 1.24
CA GLY A 14 5.12 -6.86 0.32
C GLY A 14 4.73 -7.58 -0.98
N GLY A 15 3.43 -7.69 -1.28
CA GLY A 15 2.95 -8.30 -2.51
C GLY A 15 3.27 -7.47 -3.75
N ASP A 16 3.57 -8.17 -4.86
CA ASP A 16 3.91 -7.54 -6.14
C ASP A 16 2.70 -6.85 -6.82
N PRO A 17 2.81 -5.57 -7.22
CA PRO A 17 1.73 -4.82 -7.86
C PRO A 17 1.22 -5.45 -9.17
N PHE A 18 2.09 -6.05 -9.98
CA PHE A 18 1.69 -6.67 -11.25
C PHE A 18 0.85 -7.93 -11.03
N SER A 19 1.22 -8.72 -10.02
CA SER A 19 0.47 -9.88 -9.56
C SER A 19 -0.90 -9.46 -9.01
N LEU A 20 -0.95 -8.39 -8.22
CA LEU A 20 -2.21 -7.84 -7.71
C LEU A 20 -3.13 -7.35 -8.85
N GLN A 21 -2.56 -6.69 -9.86
CA GLN A 21 -3.30 -6.25 -11.04
C GLN A 21 -3.98 -7.44 -11.76
N ARG A 22 -3.26 -8.55 -11.89
CA ARG A 22 -3.76 -9.78 -12.52
C ARG A 22 -4.82 -10.47 -11.66
N ILE A 23 -4.66 -10.51 -10.34
CA ILE A 23 -5.63 -11.04 -9.38
C ILE A 23 -6.95 -10.26 -9.41
N LEU A 24 -6.88 -8.93 -9.54
CA LEU A 24 -8.05 -8.06 -9.59
C LEU A 24 -8.68 -7.96 -10.98
N GLY A 25 -8.03 -8.50 -12.02
CA GLY A 25 -8.49 -8.42 -13.40
C GLY A 25 -8.48 -6.99 -13.96
N HIS A 26 -7.66 -6.10 -13.39
CA HIS A 26 -7.57 -4.72 -13.86
C HIS A 26 -6.75 -4.65 -15.15
N THR A 27 -7.40 -4.30 -16.26
CA THR A 27 -6.73 -3.99 -17.53
C THR A 27 -5.88 -2.72 -17.45
N ASP A 28 -6.12 -1.87 -16.46
CA ASP A 28 -5.47 -0.57 -16.29
C ASP A 28 -4.54 -0.52 -15.06
N GLN A 29 -3.29 -0.15 -15.29
CA GLN A 29 -2.22 -0.12 -14.29
C GLN A 29 -2.31 1.10 -13.35
N THR A 30 -3.11 2.11 -13.70
CA THR A 30 -3.27 3.36 -12.94
C THR A 30 -3.91 3.10 -11.58
N THR A 31 -4.80 2.10 -11.49
CA THR A 31 -5.47 1.72 -10.24
C THR A 31 -4.51 1.04 -9.26
N THR A 32 -3.61 0.20 -9.76
CA THR A 32 -2.59 -0.48 -8.94
C THR A 32 -1.56 0.49 -8.38
N SER A 33 -1.10 1.45 -9.20
CA SER A 33 -0.16 2.50 -8.76
C SER A 33 -0.71 3.36 -7.62
N LYS A 34 -2.03 3.56 -7.56
CA LYS A 34 -2.70 4.22 -6.44
C LYS A 34 -2.51 3.45 -5.12
N TYR A 35 -2.65 2.12 -5.12
CA TYR A 35 -2.44 1.29 -3.93
C TYR A 35 -1.00 1.33 -3.44
N VAL A 36 -0.03 1.32 -4.35
CA VAL A 36 1.40 1.43 -3.99
C VAL A 36 1.71 2.78 -3.33
N ASN A 37 1.20 3.89 -3.88
CA ASN A 37 1.40 5.21 -3.30
C ASN A 37 0.73 5.37 -1.93
N MET A 38 -0.46 4.79 -1.76
CA MET A 38 -1.15 4.76 -0.46
C MET A 38 -0.38 3.93 0.57
N ALA A 39 0.07 2.71 0.21
CA ALA A 39 0.86 1.86 1.10
C ALA A 39 2.14 2.56 1.55
N ARG A 40 2.88 3.20 0.63
CA ARG A 40 4.10 3.96 0.97
C ARG A 40 3.83 5.13 1.92
N SER A 41 2.74 5.85 1.70
CA SER A 41 2.32 6.96 2.57
C SER A 41 1.90 6.45 3.95
N ASN A 42 1.23 5.30 4.00
CA ASN A 42 0.82 4.67 5.26
C ASN A 42 2.02 4.15 6.06
N VAL A 43 2.97 3.46 5.42
CA VAL A 43 4.22 3.02 6.07
C VAL A 43 4.99 4.22 6.63
N LYS A 44 5.10 5.32 5.86
CA LYS A 44 5.75 6.55 6.35
C LYS A 44 5.00 7.15 7.55
N SER A 45 3.68 7.25 7.50
CA SER A 45 2.87 7.78 8.60
C SER A 45 2.94 6.91 9.85
N GLN A 46 2.91 5.59 9.68
CA GLN A 46 3.03 4.62 10.78
C GLN A 46 4.42 4.64 11.38
N HIS A 47 5.47 4.76 10.56
CA HIS A 47 6.83 4.99 11.03
C HIS A 47 6.91 6.27 11.85
N SER A 48 6.45 7.42 11.36
CA SER A 48 6.46 8.67 12.12
C SER A 48 5.63 8.61 13.41
N LYS A 49 4.56 7.81 13.44
CA LYS A 49 3.68 7.70 14.61
C LYS A 49 4.22 6.77 15.70
N TYR A 50 4.94 5.70 15.32
CA TYR A 50 5.35 4.64 16.25
C TYR A 50 6.87 4.46 16.37
N SER A 51 7.68 5.11 15.53
CA SER A 51 9.14 5.09 15.67
C SER A 51 9.55 5.97 16.86
N PRO A 52 10.20 5.40 17.89
CA PRO A 52 10.62 6.13 19.09
C PRO A 52 11.59 7.28 18.79
N GLY A 53 12.31 7.22 17.67
CA GLY A 53 13.33 8.21 17.28
C GLY A 53 12.79 9.55 16.78
N GLU A 54 11.57 9.63 16.27
CA GLU A 54 10.98 10.91 15.78
C GLU A 54 10.41 11.78 16.91
N ARG A 55 10.31 11.26 18.15
CA ARG A 55 9.83 12.01 19.31
C ARG A 55 10.94 12.72 20.10
N LEU A 56 12.20 12.62 19.65
CA LEU A 56 13.38 13.12 20.35
C LEU A 56 14.12 14.26 19.62
N GLY A 57 13.51 14.88 18.61
CA GLY A 57 14.04 16.05 17.89
C GLY A 57 13.23 17.30 18.16
#